data_AF-A0AAV6TRP4-F1
#
_entry.id   AF-A0AAV6TRP4-F1
#
_cell.length_a   1.000
_cell.length_b   1.000
_cell.length_c   1.000
_cell.angle_alpha   90.00
_cell.angle_beta   90.00
_cell.angle_gamma   90.00
#
_symmetry.space_group_name_H-M   'P 1'
#
loop_
_entity.id
_entity.type
_entity.pdbx_description
1 polymer ?
#
loop_
_entity_poly.entity_id
_entity_poly.type
_entity_poly.pdbx_seq_one_letter_code
_entity_poly.pdbx_strand_id
1 'polypeptide(L)'
;MAVYFNSDKTNWARALRENSPNDIGLYVDKLLTTSEKEQLLKNSWKPEESFTFPSTEFEECTARQIDPNPEVVHVDFEKAVMDAVKEVFGSSVRVKGCFYHLTQSTYRKIQKLGLVRLYKEDDDFRHFCGMIDALAFLPRCDVKAGMRYLQAICPQEGERLLDYFDSTYVNGPFRPSRRNGLSLHLRRDKPMFPSKLWNVHKSTLKGEDRTNNQVEGWNNRFASIVGHDHPDIWVLILKMRMELSVDETNLWQLSLGVTQVKRKRKFALQGRLQSLCIQYRDGHISVSDFLKAVSQNIRF
;
A
#
# COMPACT_ATOMS: atom_id res chain seq x y z
N MET A 1 -12.46 3.11 -1.71
CA MET A 1 -11.43 3.42 -0.68
C MET A 1 -11.87 2.68 0.56
N ALA A 2 -11.15 1.64 0.98
CA ALA A 2 -11.58 0.78 2.11
C ALA A 2 -10.49 0.76 3.18
N VAL A 3 -10.87 1.03 4.43
CA VAL A 3 -10.03 0.92 5.63
C VAL A 3 -10.55 -0.25 6.44
N TYR A 4 -9.78 -1.33 6.63
CA TYR A 4 -10.22 -2.45 7.49
C TYR A 4 -9.10 -3.23 8.19
N PHE A 5 -9.48 -3.82 9.33
CA PHE A 5 -8.65 -4.56 10.29
C PHE A 5 -8.60 -6.08 10.00
N ASN A 6 -7.52 -6.73 10.47
CA ASN A 6 -6.96 -8.00 9.99
C ASN A 6 -7.66 -9.30 10.46
N SER A 7 -7.71 -10.33 9.59
CA SER A 7 -7.95 -11.74 9.95
C SER A 7 -7.12 -12.69 9.07
N ASP A 8 -6.34 -13.62 9.66
CA ASP A 8 -5.46 -14.57 8.94
C ASP A 8 -5.92 -16.02 9.20
N LYS A 9 -6.68 -16.64 8.28
CA LYS A 9 -6.31 -17.70 7.32
C LYS A 9 -5.36 -18.82 7.79
N THR A 10 -5.93 -19.98 8.18
CA THR A 10 -5.29 -21.29 7.88
C THR A 10 -6.16 -22.55 7.74
N ASN A 11 -7.49 -22.57 7.92
CA ASN A 11 -8.24 -23.85 7.85
C ASN A 11 -9.44 -23.93 6.87
N TRP A 12 -9.83 -22.85 6.20
CA TRP A 12 -11.08 -22.84 5.44
C TRP A 12 -11.01 -23.57 4.07
N ALA A 13 -9.83 -23.62 3.44
CA ALA A 13 -9.66 -24.29 2.15
C ALA A 13 -9.68 -25.84 2.23
N ARG A 14 -9.68 -26.43 3.44
CA ARG A 14 -9.90 -27.87 3.66
C ARG A 14 -11.37 -28.15 3.98
N ALA A 15 -12.02 -27.31 4.79
CA ALA A 15 -13.45 -27.41 5.09
C ALA A 15 -14.35 -27.24 3.85
N LEU A 16 -13.96 -26.42 2.87
CA LEU A 16 -14.67 -26.27 1.59
C LEU A 16 -14.43 -27.41 0.58
N ARG A 17 -13.49 -28.33 0.86
CA ARG A 17 -13.27 -29.54 0.05
C ARG A 17 -13.99 -30.77 0.60
N GLU A 18 -14.23 -30.79 1.90
CA GLU A 18 -14.89 -31.92 2.58
C GLU A 18 -16.41 -31.71 2.74
N ASN A 19 -16.89 -30.46 2.66
CA ASN A 19 -18.31 -30.17 2.49
C ASN A 19 -18.60 -29.75 1.05
N SER A 20 -19.40 -30.55 0.36
CA SER A 20 -19.89 -30.31 -1.00
C SER A 20 -20.35 -28.85 -1.19
N PRO A 21 -19.84 -28.11 -2.20
CA PRO A 21 -20.27 -26.75 -2.51
C PRO A 21 -21.72 -26.61 -2.99
N ASN A 22 -22.51 -27.69 -3.01
CA ASN A 22 -23.81 -27.74 -3.67
C ASN A 22 -25.02 -27.40 -2.78
N ASP A 23 -24.93 -27.32 -1.46
CA ASP A 23 -26.17 -27.29 -0.65
C ASP A 23 -26.65 -25.93 -0.12
N ILE A 24 -25.89 -24.84 -0.27
CA ILE A 24 -26.36 -23.52 0.18
C ILE A 24 -26.66 -22.57 -1.01
N GLY A 25 -25.85 -22.63 -2.07
CA GLY A 25 -26.08 -21.82 -3.28
C GLY A 25 -27.27 -22.28 -4.13
N LEU A 26 -27.58 -23.58 -4.12
CA LEU A 26 -28.70 -24.15 -4.88
C LEU A 26 -30.07 -23.98 -4.20
N TYR A 27 -30.11 -23.65 -2.90
CA TYR A 27 -31.37 -23.50 -2.17
C TYR A 27 -32.06 -22.16 -2.43
N VAL A 28 -31.29 -21.09 -2.66
CA VAL A 28 -31.87 -19.76 -2.93
C VAL A 28 -32.28 -19.60 -4.39
N ASP A 29 -31.59 -20.27 -5.32
CA ASP A 29 -31.89 -20.17 -6.76
C ASP A 29 -33.04 -21.06 -7.24
N LYS A 30 -33.45 -22.06 -6.45
CA LYS A 30 -34.58 -22.96 -6.76
C LYS A 30 -35.90 -22.59 -6.09
N LEU A 31 -35.92 -21.60 -5.19
CA LEU A 31 -37.12 -21.27 -4.39
C LEU A 31 -37.74 -19.92 -4.69
N LEU A 32 -37.16 -19.10 -5.58
CA LEU A 32 -37.70 -17.78 -5.89
C LEU A 32 -37.77 -17.58 -7.40
N THR A 33 -38.98 -17.41 -7.90
CA THR A 33 -39.27 -16.97 -9.27
C THR A 33 -38.66 -15.59 -9.53
N THR A 34 -38.43 -15.25 -10.80
CA THR A 34 -37.94 -13.92 -11.22
C THR A 34 -38.78 -12.79 -10.62
N SER A 35 -40.10 -13.00 -10.48
CA SER A 35 -41.03 -12.08 -9.84
C SER A 35 -40.76 -11.89 -8.34
N GLU A 36 -40.44 -12.95 -7.60
CA GLU A 36 -40.17 -12.86 -6.16
C GLU A 36 -38.81 -12.20 -5.87
N LYS A 37 -37.83 -12.39 -6.76
CA LYS A 37 -36.55 -11.67 -6.72
C LYS A 37 -36.74 -10.17 -6.96
N GLU A 38 -37.60 -9.78 -7.91
CA GLU A 38 -37.97 -8.38 -8.16
C GLU A 38 -38.75 -7.74 -7.00
N GLN A 39 -39.58 -8.52 -6.30
CA GLN A 39 -40.39 -8.03 -5.19
C GLN A 39 -39.57 -7.83 -3.91
N LEU A 40 -38.58 -8.69 -3.65
CA LEU A 40 -37.58 -8.48 -2.61
C LEU A 40 -36.72 -7.24 -2.89
N LEU A 41 -36.39 -6.97 -4.16
CA LEU A 41 -35.67 -5.75 -4.58
C LEU A 41 -36.51 -4.48 -4.39
N LYS A 42 -37.81 -4.50 -4.76
CA LYS A 42 -38.73 -3.38 -4.53
C LYS A 42 -38.96 -3.08 -3.04
N ASN A 43 -38.91 -4.11 -2.19
CA ASN A 43 -39.09 -3.95 -0.74
C ASN A 43 -37.81 -3.55 0.01
N SER A 44 -36.63 -3.75 -0.60
CA SER A 44 -35.33 -3.40 -0.01
C SER A 44 -34.75 -2.08 -0.53
N TRP A 45 -35.21 -1.60 -1.68
CA TRP A 45 -34.73 -0.37 -2.30
C TRP A 45 -35.76 0.76 -2.17
N LYS A 46 -35.48 1.73 -1.28
CA LYS A 46 -36.25 2.98 -1.19
C LYS A 46 -35.58 4.04 -2.09
N PRO A 47 -36.27 4.62 -3.09
CA PRO A 47 -35.65 5.52 -4.07
C PRO A 47 -35.31 6.92 -3.53
N GLU A 48 -35.72 7.25 -2.31
CA GLU A 48 -35.65 8.61 -1.77
C GLU A 48 -34.46 8.87 -0.83
N GLU A 49 -33.66 7.86 -0.52
CA GLU A 49 -32.38 8.09 0.15
C GLU A 49 -31.35 8.45 -0.92
N SER A 50 -31.17 9.77 -1.11
CA SER A 50 -29.98 10.31 -1.77
C SER A 50 -28.75 9.53 -1.30
N PHE A 51 -27.94 9.04 -2.23
CA PHE A 51 -26.68 8.34 -1.92
C PHE A 51 -25.71 9.35 -1.25
N THR A 52 -25.90 9.58 0.03
CA THR A 52 -25.03 10.36 0.92
C THR A 52 -23.96 9.43 1.44
N PHE A 53 -22.83 9.34 0.73
CA PHE A 53 -21.61 8.76 1.29
C PHE A 53 -20.89 9.85 2.12
N PRO A 54 -20.46 9.63 3.39
CA PRO A 54 -20.70 8.51 4.30
C PRO A 54 -21.22 9.01 5.68
N SER A 55 -22.54 9.10 5.89
CA SER A 55 -23.06 9.37 7.24
C SER A 55 -23.12 8.09 8.09
N THR A 56 -23.52 6.98 7.49
CA THR A 56 -23.78 5.71 8.18
C THR A 56 -22.53 4.99 8.71
N GLU A 57 -21.41 5.02 7.99
CA GLU A 57 -20.15 4.43 8.47
C GLU A 57 -19.55 5.22 9.64
N PHE A 58 -19.59 6.55 9.58
CA PHE A 58 -19.14 7.43 10.67
C PHE A 58 -20.05 7.29 11.89
N GLU A 59 -21.36 7.13 11.68
CA GLU A 59 -22.34 6.84 12.73
C GLU A 59 -22.06 5.49 13.43
N GLU A 60 -21.80 4.42 12.67
CA GLU A 60 -21.48 3.10 13.23
C GLU A 60 -20.13 3.10 13.98
N CYS A 61 -19.11 3.79 13.45
CA CYS A 61 -17.87 4.02 14.18
C CYS A 61 -18.11 4.74 15.50
N THR A 62 -18.94 5.80 15.49
CA THR A 62 -19.31 6.55 16.69
C THR A 62 -20.07 5.68 17.69
N ALA A 63 -21.02 4.88 17.23
CA ALA A 63 -21.78 3.93 18.06
C ALA A 63 -20.86 2.91 18.75
N ARG A 64 -19.76 2.54 18.09
CA ARG A 64 -18.72 1.63 18.62
C ARG A 64 -17.58 2.34 19.33
N GLN A 65 -17.67 3.65 19.55
CA GLN A 65 -16.61 4.48 20.17
C GLN A 65 -15.26 4.40 19.43
N ILE A 66 -15.30 4.23 18.11
CA ILE A 66 -14.14 4.26 17.22
C ILE A 66 -14.08 5.65 16.59
N ASP A 67 -12.95 6.35 16.73
CA ASP A 67 -12.72 7.59 15.99
C ASP A 67 -12.50 7.25 14.50
N PRO A 68 -13.39 7.69 13.60
CA PRO A 68 -13.26 7.40 12.17
C PRO A 68 -12.19 8.27 11.50
N ASN A 69 -11.59 9.25 12.19
CA ASN A 69 -10.61 10.15 11.61
C ASN A 69 -9.20 9.55 11.70
N PRO A 70 -8.58 9.17 10.57
CA PRO A 70 -7.23 8.64 10.60
C PRO A 70 -6.22 9.77 10.85
N GLU A 71 -5.22 9.52 11.70
CA GLU A 71 -4.08 10.43 11.80
C GLU A 71 -3.17 10.36 10.57
N VAL A 72 -2.99 9.16 10.02
CA VAL A 72 -2.10 8.86 8.90
C VAL A 72 -2.81 7.97 7.91
N VAL A 73 -2.73 8.31 6.63
CA VAL A 73 -3.23 7.46 5.54
C VAL A 73 -2.08 7.14 4.59
N HIS A 74 -1.82 5.85 4.39
CA HIS A 74 -0.88 5.38 3.39
C HIS A 74 -1.60 5.18 2.06
N VAL A 75 -1.12 5.86 1.02
CA VAL A 75 -1.71 5.81 -0.32
C VAL A 75 -0.66 5.58 -1.38
N ASP A 76 -1.15 5.32 -2.58
CA ASP A 76 -0.35 5.16 -3.78
C ASP A 76 0.20 6.51 -4.23
N PHE A 77 1.18 6.50 -5.12
CA PHE A 77 1.79 7.73 -5.66
C PHE A 77 0.91 8.38 -6.73
N GLU A 78 -0.35 8.66 -6.38
CA GLU A 78 -1.35 9.31 -7.23
C GLU A 78 -1.87 10.58 -6.56
N LYS A 79 -1.62 11.72 -7.22
CA LYS A 79 -1.96 13.03 -6.64
C LYS A 79 -3.46 13.19 -6.40
N ALA A 80 -4.30 12.70 -7.31
CA ALA A 80 -5.76 12.75 -7.17
C ALA A 80 -6.24 12.05 -5.88
N VAL A 81 -5.69 10.86 -5.58
CA VAL A 81 -6.01 10.12 -4.36
C VAL A 81 -5.55 10.90 -3.12
N MET A 82 -4.34 11.47 -3.15
CA MET A 82 -3.82 12.27 -2.02
C MET A 82 -4.67 13.52 -1.74
N ASP A 83 -5.16 14.17 -2.79
CA ASP A 83 -5.99 15.36 -2.69
C ASP A 83 -7.40 14.98 -2.17
N ALA A 84 -7.99 13.89 -2.68
CA ALA A 84 -9.27 13.37 -2.20
C ALA A 84 -9.24 12.97 -0.71
N VAL A 85 -8.15 12.35 -0.22
CA VAL A 85 -7.99 12.04 1.21
C VAL A 85 -8.09 13.30 2.07
N LYS A 86 -7.47 14.40 1.64
CA LYS A 86 -7.48 15.65 2.40
C LYS A 86 -8.81 16.38 2.31
N GLU A 87 -9.53 16.21 1.22
CA GLU A 87 -10.87 16.74 1.05
C GLU A 87 -11.85 16.04 2.00
N VAL A 88 -11.78 14.71 2.10
CA VAL A 88 -12.68 13.89 2.94
C VAL A 88 -12.32 13.96 4.43
N PHE A 89 -11.04 13.78 4.78
CA PHE A 89 -10.59 13.67 6.18
C PHE A 89 -9.98 14.97 6.72
N GLY A 90 -10.06 16.06 5.96
CA GLY A 90 -9.51 17.36 6.33
C GLY A 90 -8.00 17.48 6.12
N SER A 91 -7.51 18.72 6.21
CA SER A 91 -6.10 19.05 5.90
C SER A 91 -5.07 18.61 6.96
N SER A 92 -5.54 18.23 8.16
CA SER A 92 -4.71 17.76 9.28
C SER A 92 -4.21 16.33 9.11
N VAL A 93 -4.88 15.52 8.27
CA VAL A 93 -4.49 14.13 8.00
C VAL A 93 -3.09 14.04 7.37
N ARG A 94 -2.24 13.17 7.90
CA ARG A 94 -0.91 12.94 7.35
C ARG A 94 -0.96 11.93 6.22
N VAL A 95 -1.02 12.40 4.99
CA VAL A 95 -0.89 11.55 3.81
C VAL A 95 0.56 11.08 3.64
N LYS A 96 0.76 9.77 3.48
CA LYS A 96 2.06 9.11 3.31
C LYS A 96 2.04 8.22 2.08
N GLY A 97 3.16 8.19 1.35
CA GLY A 97 3.36 7.22 0.28
C GLY A 97 3.59 5.83 0.87
N CYS A 98 2.93 4.83 0.32
CA CYS A 98 3.15 3.43 0.67
C CYS A 98 4.55 2.98 0.20
N PHE A 99 5.37 2.38 1.09
CA PHE A 99 6.70 1.91 0.72
C PHE A 99 6.67 0.81 -0.35
N TYR A 100 5.66 -0.07 -0.32
CA TYR A 100 5.46 -1.08 -1.37
C TYR A 100 5.23 -0.43 -2.75
N HIS A 101 4.46 0.65 -2.82
CA HIS A 101 4.25 1.36 -4.08
C HIS A 101 5.48 2.17 -4.52
N LEU A 102 6.33 2.60 -3.59
CA LEU A 102 7.63 3.18 -3.93
C LEU A 102 8.52 2.15 -4.62
N THR A 103 8.70 0.96 -4.03
CA THR A 103 9.52 -0.12 -4.63
C THR A 103 8.93 -0.59 -5.96
N GLN A 104 7.60 -0.66 -6.07
CA GLN A 104 6.92 -0.99 -7.32
C GLN A 104 7.12 0.10 -8.39
N SER A 105 7.22 1.38 -8.02
CA SER A 105 7.53 2.46 -8.96
C SER A 105 8.95 2.30 -9.53
N THR A 106 9.93 1.94 -8.68
CA THR A 106 11.29 1.59 -9.08
C THR A 106 11.28 0.40 -10.04
N TYR A 107 10.54 -0.67 -9.72
CA TYR A 107 10.43 -1.85 -10.58
C TYR A 107 9.74 -1.55 -11.92
N ARG A 108 8.66 -0.77 -11.92
CA ARG A 108 8.01 -0.30 -13.17
C ARG A 108 8.96 0.50 -14.03
N LYS A 109 9.87 1.29 -13.42
CA LYS A 109 10.90 2.00 -14.18
C LYS A 109 11.95 1.04 -14.77
N ILE A 110 12.40 0.05 -14.01
CA ILE A 110 13.29 -1.03 -14.50
C ILE A 110 12.67 -1.70 -15.74
N GLN A 111 11.38 -2.03 -15.69
CA GLN A 111 10.64 -2.60 -16.82
C GLN A 111 10.66 -1.68 -18.05
N LYS A 112 10.31 -0.40 -17.86
CA LYS A 112 10.29 0.60 -18.95
C LYS A 112 11.67 0.85 -19.57
N LEU A 113 12.75 0.65 -18.83
CA LEU A 113 14.11 0.80 -19.31
C LEU A 113 14.67 -0.47 -19.97
N GLY A 114 13.91 -1.58 -20.00
CA GLY A 114 14.38 -2.86 -20.55
C GLY A 114 15.36 -3.60 -19.63
N LEU A 115 15.48 -3.20 -18.37
CA LEU A 115 16.49 -3.70 -17.41
C LEU A 115 16.04 -4.94 -16.63
N VAL A 116 14.91 -5.56 -17.01
CA VAL A 116 14.30 -6.69 -16.27
C VAL A 116 15.24 -7.90 -16.23
N ARG A 117 15.91 -8.21 -17.34
CA ARG A 117 16.83 -9.33 -17.42
C ARG A 117 18.03 -9.13 -16.50
N LEU A 118 18.68 -7.97 -16.61
CA LEU A 118 19.80 -7.58 -15.74
C LEU A 118 19.39 -7.64 -14.26
N TYR A 119 18.24 -7.09 -13.90
CA TYR A 119 17.70 -7.17 -12.53
C TYR A 119 17.48 -8.60 -12.00
N LYS A 120 17.20 -9.58 -12.88
CA LYS A 120 16.97 -10.97 -12.48
C LYS A 120 18.24 -11.80 -12.43
N GLU A 121 19.18 -11.53 -13.33
CA GLU A 121 20.38 -12.34 -13.54
C GLU A 121 21.62 -11.80 -12.82
N ASP A 122 21.64 -10.50 -12.48
CA ASP A 122 22.77 -9.83 -11.85
C ASP A 122 22.45 -9.43 -10.40
N ASP A 123 23.15 -10.05 -9.45
CA ASP A 123 22.98 -9.83 -8.02
C ASP A 123 23.39 -8.43 -7.57
N ASP A 124 24.45 -7.88 -8.15
CA ASP A 124 24.98 -6.56 -7.79
C ASP A 124 24.05 -5.46 -8.27
N PHE A 125 23.53 -5.56 -9.49
CA PHE A 125 22.54 -4.64 -10.03
C PHE A 125 21.22 -4.71 -9.24
N ARG A 126 20.77 -5.92 -8.88
CA ARG A 126 19.60 -6.11 -8.02
C ARG A 126 19.80 -5.51 -6.64
N HIS A 127 20.99 -5.70 -6.06
CA HIS A 127 21.37 -5.12 -4.78
C HIS A 127 21.41 -3.58 -4.85
N PHE A 128 22.01 -3.00 -5.89
CA PHE A 128 22.01 -1.57 -6.15
C PHE A 128 20.59 -1.00 -6.27
N CYS A 129 19.70 -1.66 -7.01
CA CYS A 129 18.28 -1.29 -7.07
C CYS A 129 17.65 -1.30 -5.66
N GLY A 130 17.98 -2.28 -4.82
CA GLY A 130 17.55 -2.30 -3.41
C GLY A 130 18.09 -1.12 -2.62
N MET A 131 19.31 -0.67 -2.88
CA MET A 131 19.88 0.49 -2.20
C MET A 131 19.18 1.81 -2.58
N ILE A 132 18.66 1.92 -3.81
CA ILE A 132 17.79 3.05 -4.21
C ILE A 132 16.54 3.09 -3.31
N ASP A 133 15.85 1.96 -3.16
CA ASP A 133 14.66 1.88 -2.31
C ASP A 133 15.00 2.08 -0.82
N ALA A 134 16.19 1.67 -0.39
CA ALA A 134 16.70 1.83 0.97
C ALA A 134 16.85 3.31 1.41
N LEU A 135 16.90 4.26 0.46
CA LEU A 135 16.86 5.70 0.78
C LEU A 135 15.63 6.08 1.63
N ALA A 136 14.53 5.32 1.54
CA ALA A 136 13.33 5.57 2.35
C ALA A 136 13.56 5.36 3.85
N PHE A 137 14.61 4.64 4.22
CA PHE A 137 14.96 4.30 5.59
C PHE A 137 16.00 5.22 6.21
N LEU A 138 16.70 6.04 5.42
CA LEU A 138 17.62 7.05 5.96
C LEU A 138 16.83 8.15 6.69
N PRO A 139 17.40 8.78 7.73
CA PRO A 139 16.89 10.05 8.21
C PRO A 139 16.74 11.05 7.06
N ARG A 140 15.67 11.85 7.09
CA ARG A 140 15.36 12.78 5.98
C ARG A 140 16.49 13.77 5.67
N CYS A 141 17.30 14.13 6.66
CA CYS A 141 18.48 14.99 6.47
C CYS A 141 19.57 14.30 5.63
N ASP A 142 19.66 12.97 5.70
CA ASP A 142 20.75 12.20 5.11
C ASP A 142 20.37 11.58 3.76
N VAL A 143 19.10 11.65 3.36
CA VAL A 143 18.62 11.17 2.05
C VAL A 143 19.45 11.75 0.89
N LYS A 144 19.83 13.02 0.98
CA LYS A 144 20.69 13.65 -0.04
C LYS A 144 22.12 13.11 -0.01
N ALA A 145 22.67 12.82 1.17
CA ALA A 145 23.98 12.19 1.30
C ALA A 145 23.97 10.76 0.74
N GLY A 146 22.92 9.98 1.05
CA GLY A 146 22.67 8.67 0.47
C GLY A 146 22.57 8.71 -1.06
N MET A 147 21.84 9.67 -1.61
CA MET A 147 21.77 9.86 -3.07
C MET A 147 23.14 10.14 -3.70
N ARG A 148 23.96 11.00 -3.09
CA ARG A 148 25.33 11.29 -3.57
C ARG A 148 26.22 10.05 -3.53
N TYR A 149 26.07 9.23 -2.49
CA TYR A 149 26.76 7.95 -2.41
C TYR A 149 26.34 7.02 -3.56
N LEU A 150 25.04 6.86 -3.81
CA LEU A 150 24.53 6.04 -4.93
C LEU A 150 25.02 6.54 -6.29
N GLN A 151 25.10 7.86 -6.49
CA GLN A 151 25.66 8.44 -7.71
C GLN A 151 27.13 8.07 -7.94
N ALA A 152 27.92 7.97 -6.87
CA ALA A 152 29.34 7.62 -6.96
C ALA A 152 29.60 6.14 -7.30
N ILE A 153 28.66 5.26 -6.95
CA ILE A 153 28.78 3.80 -7.17
C ILE A 153 27.82 3.28 -8.24
N CYS A 154 27.14 4.17 -8.96
CA CYS A 154 26.10 3.79 -9.90
C CYS A 154 26.70 2.98 -11.06
N PRO A 155 26.21 1.76 -11.34
CA PRO A 155 26.58 1.07 -12.57
C PRO A 155 26.05 1.84 -13.78
N GLN A 156 26.74 1.75 -14.91
CA GLN A 156 26.41 2.50 -16.13
C GLN A 156 24.97 2.22 -16.60
N GLU A 157 24.54 0.96 -16.50
CA GLU A 157 23.19 0.51 -16.86
C GLU A 157 22.12 1.11 -15.93
N GLY A 158 22.49 1.49 -14.70
CA GLY A 158 21.62 2.02 -13.67
C GLY A 158 21.41 3.53 -13.71
N GLU A 159 22.21 4.28 -14.48
CA GLU A 159 22.19 5.76 -14.50
C GLU A 159 20.79 6.33 -14.73
N ARG A 160 20.10 5.83 -15.76
CA ARG A 160 18.74 6.29 -16.12
C ARG A 160 17.69 5.96 -15.07
N LEU A 161 17.91 4.90 -14.28
CA LEU A 161 17.04 4.53 -13.17
C LEU A 161 17.29 5.46 -11.98
N LEU A 162 18.56 5.70 -11.64
CA LEU A 162 18.94 6.59 -10.55
C LEU A 162 18.51 8.03 -10.82
N ASP A 163 18.70 8.54 -12.04
CA ASP A 163 18.24 9.87 -12.47
C ASP A 163 16.73 10.04 -12.36
N TYR A 164 15.98 9.00 -12.73
CA TYR A 164 14.54 8.98 -12.54
C TYR A 164 14.19 9.11 -11.05
N PHE A 165 14.86 8.35 -10.18
CA PHE A 165 14.56 8.40 -8.76
C PHE A 165 14.97 9.76 -8.15
N ASP A 166 16.14 10.29 -8.51
CA ASP A 166 16.63 11.58 -8.04
C ASP A 166 15.70 12.72 -8.45
N SER A 167 15.31 12.76 -9.72
CA SER A 167 14.41 13.79 -10.26
C SER A 167 12.97 13.67 -9.73
N THR A 168 12.47 12.46 -9.47
CA THR A 168 11.08 12.27 -9.03
C THR A 168 10.91 12.46 -7.53
N TYR A 169 11.88 12.01 -6.73
CA TYR A 169 11.70 11.80 -5.29
C TYR A 169 12.65 12.61 -4.38
N VAL A 170 13.87 12.91 -4.83
CA VAL A 170 14.93 13.45 -3.97
C VAL A 170 15.21 14.92 -4.25
N ASN A 171 15.77 15.23 -5.41
CA ASN A 171 16.25 16.56 -5.73
C ASN A 171 15.37 17.33 -6.73
N GLY A 172 14.50 16.64 -7.47
CA GLY A 172 13.64 17.28 -8.45
C GLY A 172 14.26 17.41 -9.85
N PRO A 173 13.44 17.61 -10.90
CA PRO A 173 13.92 17.74 -12.26
C PRO A 173 14.59 19.09 -12.50
N PHE A 174 15.54 19.12 -13.43
CA PHE A 174 16.07 20.37 -13.96
C PHE A 174 15.08 21.00 -14.95
N ARG A 175 14.80 22.29 -14.79
CA ARG A 175 14.05 23.08 -15.76
C ARG A 175 14.88 24.26 -16.26
N PRO A 176 14.77 24.60 -17.55
CA PRO A 176 15.31 25.85 -18.07
C PRO A 176 14.61 27.03 -17.39
N SER A 177 15.39 27.90 -16.77
CA SER A 177 14.95 29.19 -16.28
C SER A 177 15.39 30.25 -17.27
N ARG A 178 14.43 30.83 -18.01
CA ARG A 178 14.69 32.01 -18.84
C ARG A 178 14.66 33.23 -17.93
N ARG A 179 15.82 33.67 -17.44
CA ARG A 179 16.00 35.04 -16.96
C ARG A 179 16.61 35.86 -18.10
N ASN A 180 15.87 36.86 -18.56
CA ASN A 180 16.31 37.94 -19.46
C ASN A 180 16.88 37.52 -20.84
N GLY A 181 16.49 36.37 -21.38
CA GLY A 181 16.72 36.02 -22.80
C GLY A 181 18.15 35.72 -23.24
N LEU A 182 19.16 35.97 -22.40
CA LEU A 182 20.58 35.94 -22.78
C LEU A 182 21.38 34.77 -22.17
N SER A 183 20.82 34.02 -21.21
CA SER A 183 21.55 32.90 -20.58
C SER A 183 20.62 31.77 -20.12
N LEU A 184 20.92 30.55 -20.57
CA LEU A 184 20.23 29.32 -20.19
C LEU A 184 20.68 28.90 -18.78
N HIS A 185 19.96 29.35 -17.75
CA HIS A 185 20.18 28.90 -16.38
C HIS A 185 19.32 27.67 -16.10
N LEU A 186 19.91 26.57 -15.65
CA LEU A 186 19.15 25.40 -15.18
C LEU A 186 18.84 25.54 -13.69
N ARG A 187 17.56 25.41 -13.31
CA ARG A 187 17.12 25.39 -11.91
C ARG A 187 16.53 24.01 -11.60
N ARG A 188 16.75 23.51 -10.38
CA ARG A 188 15.99 22.35 -9.86
C ARG A 188 14.63 22.80 -9.35
N ASP A 189 13.58 22.23 -9.93
CA ASP A 189 12.22 22.33 -9.39
C ASP A 189 12.03 21.38 -8.21
N LYS A 190 10.93 21.55 -7.48
CA LYS A 190 10.60 20.62 -6.38
C LYS A 190 10.31 19.22 -6.96
N PRO A 191 10.74 18.14 -6.29
CA PRO A 191 10.37 16.79 -6.69
C PRO A 191 8.85 16.61 -6.66
N MET A 192 8.33 15.81 -7.57
CA MET A 192 6.90 15.50 -7.67
C MET A 192 6.37 14.90 -6.36
N PHE A 193 7.18 14.03 -5.74
CA PHE A 193 6.87 13.41 -4.47
C PHE A 193 8.03 13.63 -3.48
N PRO A 194 7.97 14.68 -2.64
CA PRO A 194 9.07 15.02 -1.75
C PRO A 194 9.29 13.98 -0.66
N SER A 195 10.52 13.88 -0.13
CA SER A 195 10.91 12.89 0.92
C SER A 195 10.02 12.88 2.16
N LYS A 196 9.33 13.98 2.49
CA LYS A 196 8.34 14.00 3.59
C LYS A 196 7.21 12.97 3.38
N LEU A 197 6.85 12.71 2.13
CA LEU A 197 5.75 11.83 1.72
C LEU A 197 6.14 10.36 1.82
N TRP A 198 7.28 9.97 1.26
CA TRP A 198 7.66 8.56 1.06
C TRP A 198 8.68 8.01 2.04
N ASN A 199 9.34 8.86 2.83
CA ASN A 199 10.31 8.40 3.82
C ASN A 199 9.62 7.69 5.00
N VAL A 200 10.16 6.53 5.37
CA VAL A 200 9.62 5.62 6.38
C VAL A 200 10.54 5.47 7.60
N HIS A 201 11.62 6.24 7.72
CA HIS A 201 12.58 6.13 8.83
C HIS A 201 11.91 6.25 10.20
N LYS A 202 11.14 7.34 10.43
CA LYS A 202 10.45 7.57 11.71
C LYS A 202 9.42 6.47 12.02
N SER A 203 8.65 6.06 11.02
CA SER A 203 7.66 4.99 11.18
C SER A 203 8.33 3.65 11.48
N THR A 204 9.51 3.38 10.90
CA THR A 204 10.31 2.18 11.18
C THR A 204 10.82 2.19 12.63
N LEU A 205 11.33 3.32 13.12
CA LEU A 205 11.77 3.46 14.51
C LEU A 205 10.64 3.25 15.53
N LYS A 206 9.43 3.73 15.20
CA LYS A 206 8.24 3.58 16.04
C LYS A 206 7.53 2.22 15.91
N GLY A 207 7.96 1.37 14.98
CA GLY A 207 7.27 0.12 14.69
C GLY A 207 5.89 0.31 14.03
N GLU A 208 5.63 1.47 13.43
CA GLU A 208 4.41 1.77 12.67
C GLU A 208 4.39 0.98 11.34
N ASP A 209 3.20 0.77 10.80
CA ASP A 209 3.05 0.22 9.46
C ASP A 209 3.57 1.21 8.39
N ARG A 210 4.08 0.64 7.29
CA ARG A 210 4.75 1.39 6.20
C ARG A 210 4.14 1.09 4.84
N THR A 211 3.29 0.09 4.79
CA THR A 211 2.68 -0.45 3.58
C THR A 211 1.19 -0.63 3.79
N ASN A 212 0.44 -0.64 2.70
CA ASN A 212 -0.99 -0.94 2.67
C ASN A 212 -1.26 -2.46 2.60
N ASN A 213 -0.39 -3.32 3.15
CA ASN A 213 -0.49 -4.79 3.00
C ASN A 213 -1.86 -5.35 3.41
N GLN A 214 -2.53 -4.70 4.36
CA GLN A 214 -3.88 -5.05 4.79
C GLN A 214 -4.89 -4.92 3.64
N VAL A 215 -4.83 -3.78 2.94
CA VAL A 215 -5.68 -3.47 1.78
C VAL A 215 -5.37 -4.43 0.64
N GLU A 216 -4.10 -4.67 0.33
CA GLU A 216 -3.72 -5.64 -0.71
C GLU A 216 -4.12 -7.07 -0.33
N GLY A 217 -4.01 -7.43 0.95
CA GLY A 217 -4.44 -8.74 1.44
C GLY A 217 -5.94 -8.95 1.27
N TRP A 218 -6.74 -7.91 1.53
CA TRP A 218 -8.18 -7.90 1.30
C TRP A 218 -8.49 -7.94 -0.20
N ASN A 219 -7.88 -7.09 -1.03
CA ASN A 219 -8.09 -7.06 -2.49
C ASN A 219 -7.83 -8.44 -3.11
N ASN A 220 -6.72 -9.09 -2.73
CA ASN A 220 -6.39 -10.43 -3.20
C ASN A 220 -7.38 -11.50 -2.70
N ARG A 221 -7.86 -11.39 -1.45
CA ARG A 221 -8.91 -12.28 -0.92
C ARG A 221 -10.20 -12.12 -1.72
N PHE A 222 -10.63 -10.88 -1.92
CA PHE A 222 -11.86 -10.57 -2.60
C PHE A 222 -11.82 -11.02 -4.05
N ALA A 223 -10.72 -10.74 -4.76
CA ALA A 223 -10.50 -11.23 -6.13
C ALA A 223 -10.60 -12.77 -6.20
N SER A 224 -10.05 -13.48 -5.21
CA SER A 224 -10.19 -14.94 -5.13
C SER A 224 -11.62 -15.40 -4.86
N ILE A 225 -12.42 -14.64 -4.11
CA ILE A 225 -13.83 -14.95 -3.82
C ILE A 225 -14.71 -14.71 -5.06
N VAL A 226 -14.43 -13.64 -5.81
CA VAL A 226 -15.04 -13.36 -7.11
C VAL A 226 -14.70 -14.47 -8.11
N GLY A 227 -13.42 -14.85 -8.20
CA GLY A 227 -12.97 -16.06 -8.88
C GLY A 227 -12.88 -15.96 -10.41
N HIS A 228 -13.15 -14.80 -11.01
CA HIS A 228 -13.00 -14.54 -12.44
C HIS A 228 -12.89 -13.03 -12.72
N ASP A 229 -12.35 -12.71 -13.90
CA ASP A 229 -12.22 -11.33 -14.36
C ASP A 229 -13.56 -10.80 -14.90
N HIS A 230 -13.80 -9.51 -14.72
CA HIS A 230 -14.99 -8.79 -15.21
C HIS A 230 -16.33 -9.39 -14.77
N PRO A 231 -16.59 -9.58 -13.46
CA PRO A 231 -17.88 -10.05 -12.97
C PRO A 231 -18.98 -9.06 -13.34
N ASP A 232 -20.17 -9.57 -13.63
CA ASP A 232 -21.36 -8.72 -13.73
C ASP A 232 -21.73 -8.12 -12.36
N ILE A 233 -22.59 -7.11 -12.39
CA ILE A 233 -22.99 -6.38 -11.18
C ILE A 233 -23.69 -7.27 -10.15
N TRP A 234 -24.40 -8.32 -10.59
CA TRP A 234 -25.14 -9.21 -9.70
C TRP A 234 -24.20 -10.15 -8.95
N VAL A 235 -23.23 -10.72 -9.68
CA VAL A 235 -22.12 -11.47 -9.10
C VAL A 235 -21.38 -10.59 -8.10
N LEU A 236 -21.07 -9.34 -8.46
CA LEU A 236 -20.36 -8.43 -7.55
C LEU A 236 -21.14 -8.21 -6.24
N ILE A 237 -22.43 -7.89 -6.33
CA ILE A 237 -23.30 -7.69 -5.16
C ILE A 237 -23.34 -8.96 -4.30
N LEU A 238 -23.49 -10.13 -4.91
CA LEU A 238 -23.52 -11.41 -4.20
C LEU A 238 -22.21 -11.64 -3.43
N LYS A 239 -21.07 -11.38 -4.07
CA LYS A 239 -19.74 -11.55 -3.45
C LYS A 239 -19.47 -10.53 -2.35
N MET A 240 -19.97 -9.30 -2.49
CA MET A 240 -19.92 -8.30 -1.40
C MET A 240 -20.71 -8.76 -0.17
N ARG A 241 -21.89 -9.38 -0.36
CA ARG A 241 -22.67 -9.94 0.76
C ARG A 241 -21.95 -11.10 1.45
N MET A 242 -21.22 -11.93 0.69
CA MET A 242 -20.39 -12.98 1.28
C MET A 242 -19.26 -12.41 2.14
N GLU A 243 -18.59 -11.34 1.69
CA GLU A 243 -17.56 -10.66 2.50
C GLU A 243 -18.14 -10.06 3.78
N LEU A 244 -19.32 -9.43 3.72
CA LEU A 244 -19.98 -8.90 4.92
C LEU A 244 -20.22 -9.98 5.96
N SER A 245 -20.68 -11.17 5.56
CA SER A 245 -20.89 -12.30 6.47
C SER A 245 -19.57 -12.81 7.10
N VAL A 246 -18.47 -12.79 6.34
CA VAL A 246 -17.14 -13.12 6.87
C VAL A 246 -16.71 -12.08 7.92
N ASP A 247 -16.92 -10.80 7.67
CA ASP A 247 -16.54 -9.72 8.59
C ASP A 247 -17.42 -9.71 9.86
N GLU A 248 -18.71 -9.98 9.75
CA GLU A 248 -19.61 -10.22 10.90
C GLU A 248 -19.11 -11.38 11.77
N THR A 249 -18.72 -12.48 11.14
CA THR A 249 -18.15 -13.65 11.84
C THR A 249 -16.86 -13.29 12.56
N ASN A 250 -15.98 -12.51 11.93
CA ASN A 250 -14.74 -12.04 12.53
C ASN A 250 -15.01 -11.14 13.75
N LEU A 251 -15.96 -10.21 13.66
CA LEU A 251 -16.37 -9.36 14.78
C LEU A 251 -16.92 -10.19 15.95
N TRP A 252 -17.71 -11.22 15.66
CA TRP A 252 -18.22 -12.13 16.68
C TRP A 252 -17.11 -12.96 17.34
N GLN A 253 -16.11 -13.43 16.58
CA GLN A 253 -14.94 -14.10 17.17
C GLN A 253 -14.13 -13.17 18.07
N LEU A 254 -13.97 -11.91 17.67
CA LEU A 254 -13.29 -10.90 18.47
C LEU A 254 -14.05 -10.59 19.77
N SER A 255 -15.39 -10.54 19.73
CA SER A 255 -16.20 -10.32 20.94
C SER A 255 -16.10 -11.50 21.93
N LEU A 256 -15.79 -12.70 21.44
CA LEU A 256 -15.46 -13.87 22.25
C LEU A 256 -14.00 -13.90 22.75
N GLY A 257 -13.19 -12.87 22.47
CA GLY A 257 -11.81 -12.78 22.92
C GLY A 257 -10.81 -13.59 22.10
N VAL A 258 -11.18 -14.09 20.91
CA VAL A 258 -10.25 -14.80 20.03
C VAL A 258 -9.22 -13.82 19.46
N THR A 259 -7.98 -13.89 19.93
CA THR A 259 -6.90 -13.02 19.46
C THR A 259 -6.30 -13.53 18.14
N GLN A 260 -6.13 -12.61 17.19
CA GLN A 260 -5.49 -12.90 15.90
C GLN A 260 -3.96 -13.01 16.06
N VAL A 261 -3.36 -14.08 15.51
CA VAL A 261 -1.91 -14.33 15.62
C VAL A 261 -1.15 -13.60 14.50
N LYS A 262 -0.18 -12.74 14.86
CA LYS A 262 0.72 -12.11 13.88
C LYS A 262 1.68 -13.14 13.27
N ARG A 263 1.89 -13.10 11.95
CA ARG A 263 2.87 -13.96 11.26
C ARG A 263 4.31 -13.71 11.75
N LYS A 264 4.97 -14.74 12.28
CA LYS A 264 6.34 -14.68 12.87
C LYS A 264 7.40 -14.05 11.94
N ARG A 265 7.41 -14.40 10.64
CA ARG A 265 8.43 -13.91 9.68
C ARG A 265 8.41 -12.39 9.48
N LYS A 266 7.22 -11.77 9.46
CA LYS A 266 7.07 -10.32 9.28
C LYS A 266 7.63 -9.56 10.48
N PHE A 267 7.40 -10.08 11.68
CA PHE A 267 7.90 -9.51 12.94
C PHE A 267 9.43 -9.45 12.97
N ALA A 268 10.10 -10.55 12.59
CA ALA A 268 11.56 -10.61 12.54
C ALA A 268 12.18 -9.61 11.53
N LEU A 269 11.57 -9.45 10.35
CA LEU A 269 12.04 -8.49 9.34
C LEU A 269 11.90 -7.04 9.82
N GLN A 270 10.76 -6.71 10.43
CA GLN A 270 10.51 -5.39 10.99
C GLN A 270 11.48 -5.06 12.11
N GLY A 271 11.76 -6.02 13.01
CA GLY A 271 12.77 -5.88 14.05
C GLY A 271 14.17 -5.60 13.49
N ARG A 272 14.60 -6.33 12.45
CA ARG A 272 15.90 -6.09 11.79
C ARG A 272 16.02 -4.68 11.22
N LEU A 273 15.00 -4.21 10.50
CA LEU A 273 14.99 -2.86 9.93
C LEU A 273 14.99 -1.76 11.01
N GLN A 274 14.28 -1.99 12.11
CA GLN A 274 14.29 -1.09 13.26
C GLN A 274 15.69 -1.04 13.90
N SER A 275 16.32 -2.19 14.13
CA SER A 275 17.69 -2.26 14.66
C SER A 275 18.70 -1.54 13.77
N LEU A 276 18.61 -1.69 12.44
CA LEU A 276 19.47 -0.96 11.50
C LEU A 276 19.24 0.56 11.61
N CYS A 277 17.99 1.02 11.73
CA CYS A 277 17.70 2.44 11.90
C CYS A 277 18.27 2.99 13.22
N ILE A 278 18.24 2.19 14.29
CA ILE A 278 18.82 2.54 15.60
C ILE A 278 20.34 2.62 15.50
N GLN A 279 20.99 1.60 14.95
CA GLN A 279 22.45 1.56 14.78
C GLN A 279 22.96 2.74 13.95
N TYR A 280 22.23 3.11 12.88
CA TYR A 280 22.59 4.27 12.07
C TYR A 280 22.41 5.58 12.83
N ARG A 281 21.28 5.75 13.53
CA ARG A 281 21.01 6.94 14.37
C ARG A 281 22.08 7.14 15.44
N ASP A 282 22.55 6.04 16.03
CA ASP A 282 23.55 6.05 17.11
C ASP A 282 24.99 6.13 16.57
N GLY A 283 25.17 6.21 15.24
CA GLY A 283 26.47 6.41 14.59
C GLY A 283 27.33 5.15 14.46
N HIS A 284 26.77 3.96 14.68
CA HIS A 284 27.51 2.69 14.63
C HIS A 284 27.76 2.19 13.20
N ILE A 285 26.97 2.64 12.22
CA ILE A 285 27.09 2.22 10.82
C ILE A 285 27.07 3.42 9.89
N SER A 286 27.86 3.35 8.82
CA SER A 286 27.95 4.41 7.81
C SER A 286 26.71 4.44 6.90
N VAL A 287 26.56 5.52 6.11
CA VAL A 287 25.50 5.62 5.08
C VAL A 287 25.60 4.46 4.08
N SER A 288 26.82 4.10 3.67
CA SER A 288 27.08 2.98 2.76
C SER A 288 26.58 1.67 3.35
N ASP A 289 27.02 1.35 4.57
CA ASP A 289 26.71 0.06 5.19
C ASP A 289 25.23 -0.05 5.54
N PHE A 290 24.62 1.07 5.94
CA PHE A 290 23.19 1.14 6.17
C PHE A 290 22.39 0.83 4.89
N LEU A 291 22.72 1.46 3.76
CA LEU A 291 22.00 1.23 2.50
C LEU A 291 22.14 -0.22 2.02
N LYS A 292 23.34 -0.79 2.12
CA LYS A 292 23.60 -2.19 1.78
C LYS A 292 22.86 -3.16 2.71
N ALA A 293 22.85 -2.90 4.01
CA ALA A 293 22.16 -3.76 4.97
C ALA A 293 20.64 -3.68 4.79
N VAL A 294 20.08 -2.48 4.59
CA VAL A 294 18.64 -2.31 4.37
C VAL A 294 18.21 -2.94 3.06
N SER A 295 18.98 -2.81 1.97
CA SER A 295 18.61 -3.37 0.66
C SER A 295 18.38 -4.89 0.70
N GLN A 296 19.13 -5.61 1.52
CA GLN A 296 18.99 -7.06 1.75
C GLN A 296 17.75 -7.42 2.59
N ASN A 297 17.15 -6.44 3.29
CA ASN A 297 16.03 -6.64 4.20
C ASN A 297 14.70 -6.07 3.69
N ILE A 298 14.64 -5.56 2.46
CA ILE A 298 13.42 -4.90 1.92
C ILE A 298 12.87 -5.53 0.64
N ARG A 299 13.67 -6.36 -0.06
CA ARG A 299 13.21 -7.03 -1.28
C ARG A 299 12.65 -8.42 -0.95
N PHE A 300 11.46 -8.71 -1.49
CA PHE A 300 10.71 -9.95 -1.34
C PHE A 300 11.10 -10.97 -2.41
#